data_AF-A0AAU9Q7L2-F1
#
_entry.id   AF-A0AAU9Q7L2-F1
#
_cell.length_a   1.000
_cell.length_b   1.000
_cell.length_c   1.000
_cell.angle_alpha   90.00
_cell.angle_beta   90.00
_cell.angle_gamma   90.00
#
_symmetry.space_group_name_H-M   'P 1'
#
loop_
_entity.id
_entity.type
_entity.pdbx_description
1 polymer ?
#
loop_
_entity_poly.entity_id
_entity_poly.type
_entity_poly.pdbx_seq_one_letter_code
_entity_poly.pdbx_strand_id
1 'polypeptide(L)'
;MMRPTMELYALPHQGQIKRVTRTLKKRTTLAYQYVAVRGDWVCLYTSEAPQVARSEWWLDILEGRGLLDARDTALIEPLAEEQWQGVLIEEGVVRQIWSAPSYSQLTANLDDARTLVVDTGGERTIEGQHDCIAPPSDEELARLSHYLLTSHAPRWKKPVLAGVVVMSVIGALIAGQAWHAHQPKPTSTPKANAPAKPITLPPWVHYRLAIHDALSAHQVMQGALISAATLATLPPGWKTESITLQGHALTASILREPQGLVSVWSQWLTQHPTLAAQFTGSSDTSTLSIPLNAGLPRWHERVMPLAPTDARLQDTLVQLGAVTTLSHESTPSTWQSKTWQVTHPGMNVTELSQLASLFDALPLSMDALTLTPVNLDTWSLSFSITLYGGL
;
A
#
# COMPACT_ATOMS: atom_id res chain seq x y z
N MET A 1 -17.25 22.39 -1.63
CA MET A 1 -15.83 22.24 -2.00
C MET A 1 -15.76 21.31 -3.18
N MET A 2 -15.23 21.79 -4.31
CA MET A 2 -14.96 20.95 -5.47
C MET A 2 -13.94 19.89 -5.06
N ARG A 3 -14.27 18.64 -5.34
CA ARG A 3 -13.40 17.48 -5.12
C ARG A 3 -12.16 17.63 -6.01
N PRO A 4 -10.98 17.10 -5.64
CA PRO A 4 -9.96 16.91 -6.65
C PRO A 4 -10.64 16.13 -7.78
N THR A 5 -10.45 16.57 -9.00
CA THR A 5 -11.09 15.93 -10.15
C THR A 5 -9.93 15.33 -10.90
N MET A 6 -9.97 14.03 -11.19
CA MET A 6 -9.00 13.53 -12.15
C MET A 6 -9.25 14.32 -13.42
N GLU A 7 -8.24 15.05 -13.86
CA GLU A 7 -8.34 15.85 -15.06
C GLU A 7 -7.79 15.03 -16.21
N LEU A 8 -8.57 14.99 -17.29
CA LEU A 8 -8.19 14.37 -18.53
C LEU A 8 -7.91 15.46 -19.56
N TYR A 9 -6.70 15.44 -20.11
CA TYR A 9 -6.33 16.24 -21.26
C TYR A 9 -5.99 15.31 -22.42
N ALA A 10 -6.78 15.36 -23.49
CA ALA A 10 -6.52 14.60 -24.71
C ALA A 10 -6.15 15.54 -25.86
N LEU A 11 -5.11 15.20 -26.62
CA LEU A 11 -4.75 15.90 -27.86
C LEU A 11 -4.29 14.91 -28.94
N PRO A 12 -4.64 15.15 -30.22
CA PRO A 12 -4.14 14.34 -31.31
C PRO A 12 -2.65 14.62 -31.51
N HIS A 13 -1.85 13.58 -31.79
CA HIS A 13 -0.40 13.70 -31.90
C HIS A 13 0.15 13.77 -33.32
N GLN A 14 -0.58 13.30 -34.34
CA GLN A 14 -0.15 13.35 -35.76
C GLN A 14 1.32 12.89 -35.94
N GLY A 15 1.68 11.74 -35.36
CA GLY A 15 3.05 11.21 -35.32
C GLY A 15 4.04 11.90 -34.35
N GLN A 16 3.68 12.99 -33.66
CA GLN A 16 4.55 13.76 -32.75
C GLN A 16 4.27 13.51 -31.25
N ILE A 17 4.17 12.25 -30.83
CA ILE A 17 3.81 11.83 -29.46
C ILE A 17 4.58 12.61 -28.39
N LYS A 18 5.93 12.58 -28.42
CA LYS A 18 6.77 13.24 -27.40
C LYS A 18 6.51 14.76 -27.28
N ARG A 19 6.25 15.43 -28.41
CA ARG A 19 5.95 16.87 -28.42
C ARG A 19 4.60 17.13 -27.77
N VAL A 20 3.59 16.35 -28.14
CA VAL A 20 2.22 16.48 -27.60
C VAL A 20 2.19 16.14 -26.11
N THR A 21 2.84 15.06 -25.67
CA THR A 21 2.97 14.76 -24.23
C THR A 21 3.61 15.91 -23.46
N ARG A 22 4.68 16.52 -23.99
CA ARG A 22 5.31 17.69 -23.34
C ARG A 22 4.37 18.90 -23.31
N THR A 23 3.59 19.13 -24.36
CA THR A 23 2.59 20.19 -24.41
C THR A 23 1.50 19.97 -23.38
N LEU A 24 0.97 18.75 -23.27
CA LEU A 24 -0.04 18.36 -22.28
C LEU A 24 0.49 18.53 -20.86
N LYS A 25 1.70 18.03 -20.57
CA LYS A 25 2.33 18.17 -19.24
C LYS A 25 2.57 19.62 -18.81
N LYS A 26 2.64 20.57 -19.76
CA LYS A 26 2.75 22.00 -19.46
C LYS A 26 1.40 22.66 -19.12
N ARG A 27 0.27 22.01 -19.43
CA ARG A 27 -1.08 22.54 -19.18
C ARG A 27 -1.54 22.35 -17.73
N THR A 28 -0.77 21.61 -16.95
CA THR A 28 -1.15 21.20 -15.60
C THR A 28 0.07 21.29 -14.68
N THR A 29 -0.15 21.77 -13.46
CA THR A 29 0.85 21.83 -12.38
C THR A 29 0.70 20.67 -11.39
N LEU A 30 -0.18 19.73 -11.71
CA LEU A 30 -0.54 18.61 -10.84
C LEU A 30 0.60 17.60 -10.74
N ALA A 31 0.83 17.12 -9.51
CA ALA A 31 2.02 16.38 -9.12
C ALA A 31 2.05 14.94 -9.65
N TYR A 32 0.88 14.34 -9.87
CA TYR A 32 0.71 12.95 -10.29
C TYR A 32 0.19 12.91 -11.71
N GLN A 33 0.83 12.10 -12.55
CA GLN A 33 0.56 12.06 -13.98
C GLN A 33 0.62 10.62 -14.52
N TYR A 34 -0.32 10.30 -15.42
CA TYR A 34 -0.31 9.08 -16.22
C TYR A 34 -0.56 9.46 -17.68
N VAL A 35 0.19 8.86 -18.60
CA VAL A 35 0.11 9.16 -20.03
C VAL A 35 -0.27 7.88 -20.77
N ALA A 36 -1.38 7.91 -21.48
CA ALA A 36 -1.80 6.87 -22.41
C ALA A 36 -1.69 7.37 -23.86
N VAL A 37 -1.45 6.45 -24.78
CA VAL A 37 -1.46 6.71 -26.23
C VAL A 37 -2.42 5.73 -26.86
N ARG A 38 -3.47 6.24 -27.52
CA ARG A 38 -4.55 5.45 -28.14
C ARG A 38 -4.77 5.96 -29.56
N GLY A 39 -4.45 5.13 -30.56
CA GLY A 39 -4.49 5.54 -31.96
C GLY A 39 -3.66 6.81 -32.18
N ASP A 40 -4.30 7.85 -32.72
CA ASP A 40 -3.68 9.16 -32.97
C ASP A 40 -3.72 10.12 -31.77
N TRP A 41 -4.15 9.68 -30.59
CA TRP A 41 -4.36 10.53 -29.42
C TRP A 41 -3.37 10.24 -28.29
N VAL A 42 -2.96 11.32 -27.61
CA VAL A 42 -2.27 11.25 -26.33
C VAL A 42 -3.22 11.76 -25.26
N CYS A 43 -3.49 10.91 -24.27
CA CYS A 43 -4.30 11.22 -23.10
C CYS A 43 -3.38 11.41 -21.89
N LEU A 44 -3.49 12.55 -21.23
CA LEU A 44 -2.80 12.85 -19.98
C LEU A 44 -3.84 12.90 -18.85
N TYR A 45 -3.68 12.02 -17.89
CA TYR A 45 -4.44 11.97 -16.65
C TYR A 45 -3.62 12.63 -15.56
N THR A 46 -4.19 13.63 -14.90
CA THR A 46 -3.49 14.35 -13.85
C THR A 46 -4.32 14.51 -12.59
N SER A 47 -3.62 14.50 -11.46
CA SER A 47 -4.22 14.59 -10.13
C SER A 47 -3.26 15.26 -9.14
N GLU A 48 -3.83 15.93 -8.15
CA GLU A 48 -3.10 16.47 -6.99
C GLU A 48 -2.58 15.37 -6.05
N ALA A 49 -3.20 14.19 -6.07
CA ALA A 49 -2.89 13.06 -5.19
C ALA A 49 -2.59 11.77 -5.99
N PRO A 50 -1.91 10.76 -5.38
CA PRO A 50 -1.76 9.45 -6.01
C PRO A 50 -3.14 8.87 -6.36
N GLN A 51 -3.34 8.56 -7.63
CA GLN A 51 -4.59 8.00 -8.15
C GLN A 51 -4.30 6.98 -9.25
N VAL A 52 -5.33 6.28 -9.69
CA VAL A 52 -5.28 5.36 -10.84
C VAL A 52 -6.08 5.99 -11.98
N ALA A 53 -5.56 5.91 -13.20
CA ALA A 53 -6.28 6.30 -14.41
C ALA A 53 -7.38 5.27 -14.73
N ARG A 54 -8.42 5.24 -13.89
CA ARG A 54 -9.47 4.20 -13.87
C ARG A 54 -10.26 4.13 -15.18
N SER A 55 -10.40 5.25 -15.88
CA SER A 55 -11.04 5.30 -17.20
C SER A 55 -10.22 4.64 -18.31
N GLU A 56 -8.88 4.71 -18.27
CA GLU A 56 -8.03 3.96 -19.22
C GLU A 56 -8.06 2.47 -18.92
N TRP A 57 -8.03 2.10 -17.64
CA TRP A 57 -8.16 0.71 -17.25
C TRP A 57 -9.48 0.10 -17.71
N TRP A 58 -10.58 0.83 -17.55
CA TRP A 58 -11.90 0.40 -18.03
C TRP A 58 -11.96 0.31 -19.55
N LEU A 59 -11.32 1.24 -20.27
CA LEU A 59 -11.20 1.17 -21.73
C LEU A 59 -10.57 -0.17 -22.16
N ASP A 60 -9.46 -0.59 -21.54
CA ASP A 60 -8.80 -1.87 -21.86
C ASP A 60 -9.64 -3.10 -21.49
N ILE A 61 -10.47 -3.01 -20.45
CA ILE A 61 -11.41 -4.08 -20.08
C ILE A 61 -12.51 -4.19 -21.13
N LEU A 62 -13.14 -3.08 -21.51
CA LEU A 62 -14.22 -3.08 -22.49
C LEU A 62 -13.72 -3.54 -23.85
N GLU A 63 -12.50 -3.14 -24.24
CA GLU A 63 -11.83 -3.63 -25.45
C GLU A 63 -11.58 -5.15 -25.37
N GLY A 64 -10.98 -5.62 -24.28
CA GLY A 64 -10.70 -7.05 -24.08
C GLY A 64 -11.95 -7.93 -24.02
N ARG A 65 -13.07 -7.39 -23.56
CA ARG A 65 -14.39 -8.07 -23.51
C ARG A 65 -15.16 -7.97 -24.83
N GLY A 66 -14.66 -7.24 -25.83
CA GLY A 66 -15.36 -7.01 -27.10
C GLY A 66 -16.65 -6.21 -26.94
N LEU A 67 -16.70 -5.32 -25.92
CA LEU A 67 -17.85 -4.49 -25.61
C LEU A 67 -17.79 -3.09 -26.22
N LEU A 68 -16.64 -2.73 -26.79
CA LEU A 68 -16.49 -1.51 -27.60
C LEU A 68 -16.89 -1.82 -29.05
N ASP A 69 -17.83 -1.03 -29.58
CA ASP A 69 -18.23 -1.05 -30.99
C ASP A 69 -17.94 0.31 -31.65
N ALA A 70 -18.48 0.55 -32.84
CA ALA A 70 -18.26 1.81 -33.57
C ALA A 70 -19.07 2.99 -33.01
N ARG A 71 -19.90 2.79 -31.98
CA ARG A 71 -20.69 3.84 -31.34
C ARG A 71 -19.98 4.36 -30.11
N ASP A 72 -20.26 5.61 -29.77
CA ASP A 72 -19.80 6.20 -28.52
C ASP A 72 -20.37 5.41 -27.34
N THR A 73 -19.49 5.06 -26.41
CA THR A 73 -19.82 4.21 -25.28
C THR A 73 -19.62 4.99 -23.99
N ALA A 74 -20.68 5.12 -23.22
CA ALA A 74 -20.64 5.68 -21.88
C ALA A 74 -20.62 4.53 -20.87
N LEU A 75 -19.52 4.39 -20.14
CA LEU A 75 -19.44 3.48 -19.01
C LEU A 75 -19.83 4.22 -17.73
N ILE A 76 -20.78 3.65 -17.00
CA ILE A 76 -21.24 4.13 -15.72
C ILE A 76 -20.93 3.07 -14.66
N GLU A 77 -20.14 3.44 -13.67
CA GLU A 77 -19.89 2.61 -12.51
C GLU A 77 -20.34 3.31 -11.23
N PRO A 78 -20.98 2.59 -10.30
CA PRO A 78 -21.23 3.12 -8.97
C PRO A 78 -19.91 3.26 -8.21
N LEU A 79 -19.67 4.45 -7.68
CA LEU A 79 -18.67 4.74 -6.67
C LEU A 79 -19.30 4.60 -5.26
N ALA A 80 -18.51 4.76 -4.20
CA ALA A 80 -19.07 4.78 -2.84
C ALA A 80 -19.93 6.02 -2.58
N GLU A 81 -20.69 5.99 -1.48
CA GLU A 81 -21.50 7.12 -0.99
C GLU A 81 -22.57 7.60 -1.99
N GLU A 82 -23.26 6.67 -2.65
CA GLU A 82 -24.32 6.94 -3.65
C GLU A 82 -23.85 7.72 -4.88
N GLN A 83 -22.56 7.77 -5.11
CA GLN A 83 -21.97 8.48 -6.24
C GLN A 83 -21.80 7.58 -7.44
N TRP A 84 -21.77 8.19 -8.60
CA TRP A 84 -21.54 7.50 -9.85
C TRP A 84 -20.40 8.18 -10.61
N GLN A 85 -19.59 7.37 -11.29
CA GLN A 85 -18.60 7.84 -12.24
C GLN A 85 -19.06 7.53 -13.65
N GLY A 86 -18.97 8.53 -14.52
CA GLY A 86 -19.16 8.38 -15.95
C GLY A 86 -17.84 8.49 -16.68
N VAL A 87 -17.65 7.63 -17.67
CA VAL A 87 -16.54 7.65 -18.62
C VAL A 87 -17.13 7.60 -20.02
N LEU A 88 -16.80 8.57 -20.86
CA LEU A 88 -17.20 8.61 -22.27
C LEU A 88 -16.02 8.17 -23.12
N ILE A 89 -16.24 7.13 -23.90
CA ILE A 89 -15.29 6.55 -24.83
C ILE A 89 -15.83 6.78 -26.23
N GLU A 90 -15.07 7.52 -27.03
CA GLU A 90 -15.37 7.77 -28.45
C GLU A 90 -14.19 7.27 -29.26
N GLU A 91 -14.45 6.48 -30.30
CA GLU A 91 -13.42 5.95 -31.21
C GLU A 91 -12.27 5.21 -30.48
N GLY A 92 -12.58 4.50 -29.39
CA GLY A 92 -11.56 3.78 -28.59
C GLY A 92 -10.64 4.69 -27.78
N VAL A 93 -11.04 5.95 -27.54
CA VAL A 93 -10.30 6.92 -26.72
C VAL A 93 -11.21 7.45 -25.62
N VAL A 94 -10.70 7.53 -24.39
CA VAL A 94 -11.42 8.23 -23.32
C VAL A 94 -11.45 9.73 -23.64
N ARG A 95 -12.65 10.30 -23.77
CA ARG A 95 -12.86 11.72 -24.08
C ARG A 95 -13.23 12.55 -22.88
N GLN A 96 -14.03 11.96 -22.01
CA GLN A 96 -14.55 12.66 -20.85
C GLN A 96 -14.63 11.72 -19.66
N ILE A 97 -14.38 12.29 -18.49
CA ILE A 97 -14.59 11.67 -17.19
C ILE A 97 -15.36 12.65 -16.32
N TRP A 98 -16.39 12.17 -15.64
CA TRP A 98 -17.20 12.99 -14.75
C TRP A 98 -17.76 12.16 -13.60
N SER A 99 -18.28 12.84 -12.59
CA SER A 99 -18.94 12.20 -11.45
C SER A 99 -20.19 12.95 -11.08
N ALA A 100 -21.23 12.24 -10.68
CA ALA A 100 -22.49 12.82 -10.22
C ALA A 100 -23.06 12.06 -9.02
N PRO A 101 -23.85 12.70 -8.14
CA PRO A 101 -24.49 12.08 -6.99
C PRO A 101 -25.70 11.20 -7.35
N SER A 102 -26.15 11.17 -8.60
CA SER A 102 -27.22 10.26 -9.03
C SER A 102 -26.98 9.79 -10.46
N TYR A 103 -27.49 8.59 -10.75
CA TYR A 103 -27.46 8.00 -12.09
C TYR A 103 -28.11 8.93 -13.12
N SER A 104 -29.29 9.48 -12.80
CA SER A 104 -30.02 10.41 -13.65
C SER A 104 -29.24 11.68 -14.01
N GLN A 105 -28.36 12.15 -13.12
CA GLN A 105 -27.50 13.31 -13.39
C GLN A 105 -26.27 12.96 -14.22
N LEU A 106 -25.78 11.71 -14.18
CA LEU A 106 -24.73 11.26 -15.09
C LEU A 106 -25.26 11.12 -16.52
N THR A 107 -26.48 10.61 -16.68
CA THR A 107 -27.06 10.27 -17.98
C THR A 107 -27.76 11.44 -18.68
N ALA A 108 -27.96 12.56 -17.98
CA ALA A 108 -28.72 13.71 -18.48
C ALA A 108 -28.16 14.35 -19.78
N ASN A 109 -26.91 14.04 -20.16
CA ASN A 109 -26.26 14.56 -21.37
C ASN A 109 -25.70 13.45 -22.28
N LEU A 110 -26.19 12.20 -22.15
CA LEU A 110 -25.68 11.04 -22.89
C LEU A 110 -26.59 10.65 -24.07
N ASP A 111 -27.22 11.62 -24.73
CA ASP A 111 -28.41 11.42 -25.57
C ASP A 111 -28.24 10.42 -26.74
N ASP A 112 -27.02 10.13 -27.20
CA ASP A 112 -26.75 9.17 -28.29
C ASP A 112 -25.69 8.08 -27.96
N ALA A 113 -25.15 8.05 -26.73
CA ALA A 113 -24.12 7.10 -26.34
C ALA A 113 -24.71 5.77 -25.84
N ARG A 114 -24.12 4.64 -26.25
CA ARG A 114 -24.45 3.33 -25.67
C ARG A 114 -24.02 3.33 -24.21
N THR A 115 -24.99 3.18 -23.31
CA THR A 115 -24.74 3.23 -21.86
C THR A 115 -24.51 1.82 -21.31
N LEU A 116 -23.30 1.56 -20.82
CA LEU A 116 -22.94 0.34 -20.10
C LEU A 116 -22.90 0.63 -18.60
N VAL A 117 -23.60 -0.18 -17.81
CA VAL A 117 -23.63 -0.03 -16.35
C VAL A 117 -23.01 -1.24 -15.70
N VAL A 118 -22.07 -1.02 -14.78
CA VAL A 118 -21.42 -2.10 -14.03
C VAL A 118 -22.38 -2.65 -12.98
N ASP A 119 -22.74 -3.92 -13.11
CA ASP A 119 -23.60 -4.62 -12.15
C ASP A 119 -22.81 -4.93 -10.86
N THR A 120 -23.33 -4.47 -9.73
CA THR A 120 -22.75 -4.71 -8.40
C THR A 120 -23.58 -5.65 -7.53
N GLY A 121 -24.60 -6.32 -8.08
CA GLY A 121 -25.37 -7.37 -7.41
C GLY A 121 -26.30 -6.89 -6.28
N GLY A 122 -26.56 -5.58 -6.19
CA GLY A 122 -27.56 -5.03 -5.28
C GLY A 122 -28.92 -4.87 -5.94
N GLU A 123 -30.02 -4.95 -5.18
CA GLU A 123 -31.36 -4.54 -5.62
C GLU A 123 -31.40 -3.02 -5.85
N ARG A 124 -30.82 -2.55 -6.95
CA ARG A 124 -30.93 -1.17 -7.42
C ARG A 124 -31.71 -1.18 -8.72
N THR A 125 -32.97 -0.74 -8.67
CA THR A 125 -33.76 -0.50 -9.87
C THR A 125 -33.22 0.76 -10.54
N ILE A 126 -32.43 0.60 -11.61
CA ILE A 126 -31.93 1.70 -12.43
C ILE A 126 -32.94 1.92 -13.56
N GLU A 127 -33.57 3.09 -13.61
CA GLU A 127 -34.49 3.44 -14.68
C GLU A 127 -33.71 3.98 -15.91
N GLY A 128 -34.05 3.49 -17.11
CA GLY A 128 -33.47 3.96 -18.39
C GLY A 128 -32.97 2.82 -19.29
N GLN A 129 -32.63 3.14 -20.55
CA GLN A 129 -32.07 2.18 -21.50
C GLN A 129 -30.57 2.04 -21.27
N HIS A 130 -30.13 0.88 -20.76
CA HIS A 130 -28.74 0.57 -20.48
C HIS A 130 -28.47 -0.93 -20.59
N ASP A 131 -27.23 -1.29 -20.89
CA ASP A 131 -26.76 -2.68 -20.85
C ASP A 131 -25.98 -2.91 -19.56
N CYS A 132 -26.38 -3.90 -18.77
CA CYS A 132 -25.61 -4.31 -17.59
C CYS A 132 -24.40 -5.15 -18.00
N ILE A 133 -23.23 -4.81 -17.47
CA ILE A 133 -22.00 -5.57 -17.64
C ILE A 133 -21.56 -6.15 -16.31
N ALA A 134 -21.02 -7.37 -16.34
CA ALA A 134 -20.48 -8.01 -15.16
C ALA A 134 -19.35 -7.17 -14.54
N PRO A 135 -19.15 -7.25 -13.21
CA PRO A 135 -18.02 -6.57 -12.57
C PRO A 135 -16.67 -7.09 -13.12
N PRO A 136 -15.58 -6.33 -12.95
CA PRO A 136 -14.22 -6.77 -13.28
C PRO A 136 -13.86 -8.06 -12.55
N SER A 137 -13.27 -9.01 -13.28
CA SER A 137 -12.65 -10.22 -12.73
C SER A 137 -11.35 -9.90 -11.98
N ASP A 138 -10.87 -10.85 -11.17
CA ASP A 138 -9.64 -10.68 -10.39
C ASP A 138 -8.41 -10.42 -11.27
N GLU A 139 -8.32 -11.09 -12.42
CA GLU A 139 -7.25 -10.85 -13.41
C GLU A 139 -7.33 -9.43 -13.99
N GLU A 140 -8.53 -8.92 -14.25
CA GLU A 140 -8.73 -7.57 -14.75
C GLU A 140 -8.37 -6.52 -13.68
N LEU A 141 -8.70 -6.78 -12.42
CA LEU A 141 -8.35 -5.93 -11.28
C LEU A 141 -6.85 -5.89 -11.00
N ALA A 142 -6.14 -7.02 -11.12
CA ALA A 142 -4.69 -7.07 -10.92
C ALA A 142 -3.92 -6.11 -11.84
N ARG A 143 -4.48 -5.81 -13.02
CA ARG A 143 -3.91 -4.87 -13.99
C ARG A 143 -4.02 -3.40 -13.58
N LEU A 144 -4.82 -3.03 -12.57
CA LEU A 144 -4.99 -1.64 -12.10
C LEU A 144 -3.66 -0.97 -11.74
N SER A 145 -2.70 -1.73 -11.21
CA SER A 145 -1.37 -1.25 -10.85
C SER A 145 -0.62 -0.61 -12.03
N HIS A 146 -0.88 -1.05 -13.27
CA HIS A 146 -0.27 -0.49 -14.48
C HIS A 146 -0.77 0.93 -14.82
N TYR A 147 -1.89 1.36 -14.23
CA TYR A 147 -2.53 2.65 -14.49
C TYR A 147 -2.32 3.65 -13.35
N LEU A 148 -1.41 3.35 -12.40
CA LEU A 148 -1.05 4.25 -11.31
C LEU A 148 -0.40 5.53 -11.85
N LEU A 149 -0.90 6.68 -11.41
CA LEU A 149 -0.28 7.97 -11.72
C LEU A 149 1.06 8.07 -10.98
N THR A 150 2.10 8.39 -11.74
CA THR A 150 3.47 8.53 -11.21
C THR A 150 3.72 9.96 -10.76
N SER A 151 4.39 10.13 -9.61
CA SER A 151 4.76 11.45 -9.12
C SER A 151 6.00 11.97 -9.85
N HIS A 152 5.94 13.22 -10.29
CA HIS A 152 7.09 13.93 -10.84
C HIS A 152 7.65 14.90 -9.80
N ALA A 153 8.04 14.39 -8.62
CA ALA A 153 8.78 15.21 -7.67
C ALA A 153 10.14 15.61 -8.29
N PRO A 154 10.57 16.89 -8.20
CA PRO A 154 11.87 17.31 -8.71
C PRO A 154 12.98 16.58 -7.93
N ARG A 155 13.86 15.87 -8.65
CA ARG A 155 15.07 15.23 -8.10
C ARG A 155 15.92 16.26 -7.36
N TRP A 156 15.76 16.34 -6.04
CA TRP A 156 16.66 17.11 -5.18
C TRP A 156 18.04 16.46 -5.21
N LYS A 157 19.06 17.27 -5.52
CA LYS A 157 20.47 16.86 -5.59
C LYS A 157 20.93 16.45 -4.18
N LYS A 158 21.56 15.27 -4.06
CA LYS A 158 22.15 14.77 -2.81
C LYS A 158 23.19 15.76 -2.27
N PRO A 159 23.18 16.15 -0.98
CA PRO A 159 24.34 16.77 -0.37
C PRO A 159 25.36 15.69 0.04
N VAL A 160 26.62 16.04 -0.14
CA VAL A 160 27.82 15.25 0.13
C VAL A 160 28.04 15.12 1.64
N LEU A 161 28.42 13.92 2.10
CA LEU A 161 28.93 13.66 3.44
C LEU A 161 30.17 14.52 3.74
N ALA A 162 30.14 15.25 4.84
CA ALA A 162 31.33 15.59 5.62
C ALA A 162 30.99 15.35 7.09
N GLY A 163 31.69 14.41 7.72
CA GLY A 163 31.44 13.97 9.09
C GLY A 163 31.93 14.95 10.14
N VAL A 164 31.43 14.77 11.37
CA VAL A 164 32.18 14.69 12.64
C VAL A 164 31.24 14.05 13.66
N VAL A 165 31.82 13.20 14.50
CA VAL A 165 31.18 12.27 15.44
C VAL A 165 30.95 12.96 16.80
N VAL A 166 29.97 12.40 17.53
CA VAL A 166 29.80 12.29 18.99
C VAL A 166 28.95 13.33 19.74
N MET A 167 27.99 12.76 20.47
CA MET A 167 27.32 13.17 21.72
C MET A 167 25.97 13.89 21.66
N SER A 168 24.95 13.03 21.84
CA SER A 168 24.01 13.09 22.97
C SER A 168 22.74 13.91 22.81
N VAL A 169 21.63 13.18 22.76
CA VAL A 169 20.55 13.26 23.76
C VAL A 169 20.50 14.62 24.46
N ILE A 170 19.83 15.58 23.81
CA ILE A 170 19.12 16.79 24.30
C ILE A 170 18.84 17.63 23.02
N GLY A 171 18.17 17.02 22.04
CA GLY A 171 17.68 17.71 20.83
C GLY A 171 16.18 17.99 20.87
N ALA A 172 15.55 17.74 22.03
CA ALA A 172 14.10 17.83 22.22
C ALA A 172 13.65 19.18 22.83
N LEU A 173 14.52 20.17 23.02
CA LEU A 173 14.15 21.41 23.73
C LEU A 173 14.67 22.74 23.16
N ILE A 174 15.32 22.78 21.98
CA ILE A 174 15.76 24.06 21.35
C ILE A 174 15.27 24.24 19.90
N ALA A 175 14.60 23.25 19.30
CA ALA A 175 13.90 23.45 18.01
C ALA A 175 12.53 24.18 18.14
N GLY A 176 12.17 24.62 19.36
CA GLY A 176 10.87 25.25 19.68
C GLY A 176 10.84 26.78 19.65
N GLN A 177 11.95 27.49 19.39
CA GLN A 177 11.97 28.96 19.52
C GLN A 177 12.55 29.74 18.33
N ALA A 178 13.01 29.09 17.25
CA ALA A 178 13.49 29.78 16.05
C ALA A 178 12.46 29.87 14.90
N TRP A 179 11.27 29.27 15.04
CA TRP A 179 10.22 29.34 14.01
C TRP A 179 9.37 30.63 14.05
N HIS A 180 9.55 31.48 15.07
CA HIS A 180 8.75 32.69 15.24
C HIS A 180 9.36 33.99 14.69
N ALA A 181 10.53 33.96 14.03
CA ALA A 181 11.22 35.18 13.59
C ALA A 181 11.21 35.47 12.07
N HIS A 182 10.61 34.62 11.23
CA HIS A 182 10.49 34.88 9.79
C HIS A 182 9.04 34.81 9.32
N GLN A 183 8.26 35.83 9.70
CA GLN A 183 7.06 36.18 8.93
C GLN A 183 7.46 37.13 7.79
N PRO A 184 7.34 36.75 6.51
CA PRO A 184 7.21 37.72 5.44
C PRO A 184 5.86 38.44 5.58
N LYS A 185 5.92 39.77 5.53
CA LYS A 185 4.80 40.72 5.62
C LYS A 185 3.82 40.51 4.45
N PRO A 186 2.49 40.61 4.65
CA PRO A 186 1.49 40.16 3.68
C PRO A 186 1.30 41.15 2.54
N THR A 187 1.44 40.67 1.29
CA THR A 187 0.90 41.33 0.10
C THR A 187 -0.56 40.89 -0.07
N SER A 188 -1.44 41.87 -0.21
CA SER A 188 -2.89 41.75 -0.37
C SER A 188 -3.29 41.20 -1.74
N THR A 189 -4.20 40.20 -1.77
CA THR A 189 -5.25 39.89 -2.79
C THR A 189 -5.88 38.50 -2.45
N PRO A 190 -7.08 38.15 -2.94
CA PRO A 190 -8.38 38.31 -2.25
C PRO A 190 -8.93 37.00 -1.64
N LYS A 191 -9.73 37.14 -0.56
CA LYS A 191 -10.60 36.14 0.11
C LYS A 191 -10.28 34.65 -0.13
N ALA A 192 -9.50 34.10 0.80
CA ALA A 192 -9.34 32.66 0.99
C ALA A 192 -10.71 32.01 1.32
N ASN A 193 -11.22 31.21 0.40
CA ASN A 193 -12.22 30.20 0.72
C ASN A 193 -11.53 29.00 1.39
N ALA A 194 -12.22 28.47 2.40
CA ALA A 194 -11.89 27.38 3.32
C ALA A 194 -11.21 26.12 2.67
N PRO A 195 -10.55 25.25 3.47
CA PRO A 195 -9.64 24.19 2.99
C PRO A 195 -10.32 22.98 2.31
N ALA A 196 -9.96 22.68 1.06
CA ALA A 196 -10.50 21.58 0.24
C ALA A 196 -10.32 20.17 0.87
N LYS A 197 -11.33 19.31 0.73
CA LYS A 197 -11.41 17.95 1.31
C LYS A 197 -11.08 16.89 0.23
N PRO A 198 -10.24 15.86 0.50
CA PRO A 198 -9.72 14.91 -0.50
C PRO A 198 -10.79 13.97 -1.11
N ILE A 199 -10.61 13.54 -2.38
CA ILE A 199 -11.39 12.44 -2.98
C ILE A 199 -11.17 11.17 -2.16
N THR A 200 -12.25 10.58 -1.69
CA THR A 200 -12.31 9.28 -1.05
C THR A 200 -12.50 8.19 -2.12
N LEU A 201 -11.51 7.30 -2.36
CA LEU A 201 -11.81 6.01 -3.00
C LEU A 201 -12.94 5.33 -2.22
N PRO A 202 -13.73 4.44 -2.86
CA PRO A 202 -14.69 3.62 -2.16
C PRO A 202 -14.00 3.01 -0.94
N PRO A 203 -14.49 3.29 0.27
CA PRO A 203 -13.72 2.95 1.47
C PRO A 203 -13.40 1.44 1.61
N TRP A 204 -14.18 0.55 0.99
CA TRP A 204 -13.85 -0.88 0.86
C TRP A 204 -12.71 -1.17 -0.16
N VAL A 205 -12.51 -0.33 -1.17
CA VAL A 205 -11.37 -0.41 -2.11
C VAL A 205 -10.08 0.03 -1.41
N HIS A 206 -10.13 1.06 -0.57
CA HIS A 206 -9.00 1.44 0.28
C HIS A 206 -8.59 0.30 1.21
N TYR A 207 -9.58 -0.33 1.86
CA TYR A 207 -9.35 -1.52 2.68
C TYR A 207 -8.71 -2.66 1.88
N ARG A 208 -9.25 -2.98 0.71
CA ARG A 208 -8.71 -4.05 -0.15
C ARG A 208 -7.30 -3.76 -0.66
N LEU A 209 -7.01 -2.53 -1.09
CA LEU A 209 -5.66 -2.13 -1.49
C LEU A 209 -4.69 -2.20 -0.31
N ALA A 210 -5.11 -1.70 0.87
CA ALA A 210 -4.30 -1.81 2.08
C ALA A 210 -4.03 -3.26 2.46
N ILE A 211 -4.97 -4.17 2.25
CA ILE A 211 -4.82 -5.61 2.53
C ILE A 211 -4.04 -6.38 1.49
N HIS A 212 -4.09 -5.96 0.23
CA HIS A 212 -3.38 -6.60 -0.87
C HIS A 212 -1.87 -6.34 -0.80
N ASP A 213 -1.47 -5.10 -0.50
CA ASP A 213 -0.06 -4.72 -0.50
C ASP A 213 0.63 -4.97 0.85
N ALA A 214 -0.15 -5.20 1.91
CA ALA A 214 0.40 -5.38 3.24
C ALA A 214 0.94 -6.79 3.48
N LEU A 215 2.03 -6.90 4.25
CA LEU A 215 2.58 -8.17 4.70
C LEU A 215 1.78 -8.72 5.87
N SER A 216 1.26 -9.94 5.74
CA SER A 216 0.53 -10.61 6.83
C SER A 216 1.41 -10.75 8.08
N ALA A 217 0.95 -10.20 9.22
CA ALA A 217 1.64 -10.33 10.50
C ALA A 217 1.79 -11.80 10.92
N HIS A 218 0.82 -12.65 10.57
CA HIS A 218 0.90 -14.09 10.80
C HIS A 218 2.05 -14.72 10.03
N GLN A 219 2.15 -14.48 8.72
CA GLN A 219 3.23 -15.03 7.90
C GLN A 219 4.60 -14.54 8.37
N VAL A 220 4.72 -13.25 8.71
CA VAL A 220 5.95 -12.68 9.24
C VAL A 220 6.33 -13.37 10.57
N MET A 221 5.39 -13.49 11.52
CA MET A 221 5.67 -14.11 12.82
C MET A 221 5.96 -15.61 12.70
N GLN A 222 5.26 -16.34 11.82
CA GLN A 222 5.51 -17.75 11.55
C GLN A 222 6.89 -17.97 10.92
N GLY A 223 7.27 -17.12 9.95
CA GLY A 223 8.61 -17.14 9.37
C GLY A 223 9.68 -16.82 10.41
N ALA A 224 9.42 -15.88 11.32
CA ALA A 224 10.32 -15.54 12.41
C ALA A 224 10.45 -16.68 13.43
N LEU A 225 9.35 -17.37 13.75
CA LEU A 225 9.34 -18.56 14.62
C LEU A 225 10.19 -19.69 14.03
N ILE A 226 9.99 -20.00 12.74
CA ILE A 226 10.77 -21.03 12.03
C ILE A 226 12.25 -20.64 11.99
N SER A 227 12.54 -19.38 11.74
CA SER A 227 13.91 -18.85 11.75
C SER A 227 14.53 -18.99 13.13
N ALA A 228 13.85 -18.53 14.19
CA ALA A 228 14.32 -18.62 15.57
C ALA A 228 14.58 -20.08 15.99
N ALA A 229 13.66 -21.00 15.68
CA ALA A 229 13.82 -22.42 15.98
C ALA A 229 15.00 -23.05 15.21
N THR A 230 15.16 -22.69 13.93
CA THR A 230 16.30 -23.15 13.12
C THR A 230 17.62 -22.62 13.70
N LEU A 231 17.65 -21.34 14.05
CA LEU A 231 18.83 -20.66 14.55
C LEU A 231 19.20 -21.05 15.97
N ALA A 232 18.27 -21.60 16.76
CA ALA A 232 18.58 -22.25 18.03
C ALA A 232 19.46 -23.50 17.86
N THR A 233 19.47 -24.11 16.67
CA THR A 233 20.29 -25.30 16.36
C THR A 233 21.66 -24.97 15.78
N LEU A 234 22.05 -23.69 15.78
CA LEU A 234 23.34 -23.27 15.26
C LEU A 234 24.50 -24.03 15.92
N PRO A 235 25.54 -24.38 15.16
CA PRO A 235 26.70 -25.07 15.72
C PRO A 235 27.46 -24.18 16.72
N PRO A 236 28.18 -24.77 17.68
CA PRO A 236 28.98 -24.02 18.65
C PRO A 236 29.94 -23.03 17.99
N GLY A 237 30.02 -21.83 18.56
CA GLY A 237 30.84 -20.73 18.04
C GLY A 237 30.21 -20.00 16.84
N TRP A 238 28.93 -20.22 16.56
CA TRP A 238 28.12 -19.40 15.67
C TRP A 238 26.91 -18.89 16.44
N LYS A 239 26.58 -17.61 16.28
CA LYS A 239 25.42 -17.02 16.96
C LYS A 239 24.61 -16.16 16.01
N THR A 240 23.32 -16.07 16.31
CA THR A 240 22.44 -15.09 15.67
C THR A 240 22.59 -13.75 16.38
N GLU A 241 22.66 -12.67 15.62
CA GLU A 241 22.63 -11.31 16.17
C GLU A 241 21.21 -10.76 16.22
N SER A 242 20.46 -10.96 15.14
CA SER A 242 19.06 -10.54 15.06
C SER A 242 18.35 -11.22 13.89
N ILE A 243 17.03 -11.26 13.97
CA ILE A 243 16.12 -11.55 12.86
C ILE A 243 15.33 -10.28 12.59
N THR A 244 15.38 -9.75 11.37
CA THR A 244 14.72 -8.49 11.01
C THR A 244 13.88 -8.65 9.76
N LEU A 245 12.74 -7.95 9.72
CA LEU A 245 11.97 -7.78 8.48
C LEU A 245 12.57 -6.63 7.66
N GLN A 246 13.02 -6.93 6.44
CA GLN A 246 13.56 -5.97 5.50
C GLN A 246 12.78 -6.06 4.18
N GLY A 247 11.91 -5.08 3.93
CA GLY A 247 10.97 -5.15 2.81
C GLY A 247 10.08 -6.40 2.94
N HIS A 248 10.04 -7.22 1.90
CA HIS A 248 9.27 -8.48 1.86
C HIS A 248 10.12 -9.72 2.21
N ALA A 249 11.18 -9.58 2.99
CA ALA A 249 12.00 -10.72 3.40
C ALA A 249 12.36 -10.66 4.89
N LEU A 250 12.32 -11.81 5.55
CA LEU A 250 12.93 -11.99 6.86
C LEU A 250 14.41 -12.31 6.67
N THR A 251 15.24 -11.54 7.36
CA THR A 251 16.69 -11.65 7.29
C THR A 251 17.24 -11.94 8.66
N ALA A 252 18.03 -13.01 8.81
CA ALA A 252 18.74 -13.29 10.05
C ALA A 252 20.24 -13.09 9.85
N SER A 253 20.85 -12.26 10.70
CA SER A 253 22.30 -12.07 10.72
C SER A 253 22.95 -13.08 11.66
N ILE A 254 23.91 -13.84 11.15
CA ILE A 254 24.69 -14.82 11.89
C ILE A 254 26.15 -14.41 11.86
N LEU A 255 26.74 -14.38 13.05
CA LEU A 255 28.14 -14.06 13.26
C LEU A 255 28.90 -15.30 13.73
N ARG A 256 30.06 -15.52 13.15
CA ARG A 256 31.05 -16.47 13.64
C ARG A 256 31.78 -15.88 14.85
N GLU A 257 31.80 -16.61 15.95
CA GLU A 257 32.60 -16.30 17.13
C GLU A 257 34.05 -16.82 16.95
N PRO A 258 35.03 -16.32 17.73
CA PRO A 258 36.44 -16.72 17.57
C PRO A 258 36.69 -18.23 17.60
N GLN A 259 35.89 -18.97 18.38
CA GLN A 259 35.94 -20.42 18.52
C GLN A 259 35.09 -21.18 17.48
N GLY A 260 34.36 -20.49 16.61
CA GLY A 260 33.53 -21.09 15.57
C GLY A 260 34.38 -21.73 14.48
N LEU A 261 34.12 -23.00 14.17
CA LEU A 261 34.82 -23.72 13.10
C LEU A 261 34.01 -23.66 11.79
N VAL A 262 34.67 -23.26 10.69
CA VAL A 262 34.05 -23.20 9.36
C VAL A 262 33.64 -24.60 8.88
N SER A 263 34.43 -25.63 9.18
CA SER A 263 34.11 -27.01 8.82
C SER A 263 32.82 -27.52 9.46
N VAL A 264 32.58 -27.16 10.72
CA VAL A 264 31.37 -27.53 11.46
C VAL A 264 30.15 -26.80 10.88
N TRP A 265 30.30 -25.53 10.50
CA TRP A 265 29.26 -24.78 9.78
C TRP A 265 28.91 -25.41 8.44
N SER A 266 29.91 -25.77 7.61
CA SER A 266 29.67 -26.44 6.33
C SER A 266 28.97 -27.80 6.52
N GLN A 267 29.34 -28.56 7.55
CA GLN A 267 28.67 -29.81 7.88
C GLN A 267 27.22 -29.60 8.32
N TRP A 268 26.96 -28.60 9.17
CA TRP A 268 25.62 -28.22 9.60
C TRP A 268 24.72 -27.82 8.42
N LEU A 269 25.23 -27.01 7.48
CA LEU A 269 24.50 -26.67 6.25
C LEU A 269 24.19 -27.91 5.39
N THR A 270 25.11 -28.87 5.33
CA THR A 270 24.91 -30.14 4.61
C THR A 270 23.81 -31.00 5.24
N GLN A 271 23.63 -30.91 6.57
CA GLN A 271 22.53 -31.57 7.29
C GLN A 271 21.17 -30.87 7.09
N HIS A 272 21.17 -29.63 6.59
CA HIS A 272 19.99 -28.82 6.36
C HIS A 272 19.91 -28.30 4.90
N PRO A 273 19.81 -29.19 3.90
CA PRO A 273 19.96 -28.83 2.48
C PRO A 273 18.89 -27.86 1.97
N THR A 274 17.68 -27.91 2.51
CA THR A 274 16.59 -26.98 2.16
C THR A 274 16.87 -25.55 2.63
N LEU A 275 17.58 -25.39 3.75
CA LEU A 275 17.96 -24.09 4.32
C LEU A 275 19.26 -23.57 3.70
N ALA A 276 20.17 -24.46 3.32
CA ALA A 276 21.45 -24.09 2.73
C ALA A 276 21.31 -23.15 1.52
N ALA A 277 20.27 -23.32 0.70
CA ALA A 277 19.99 -22.46 -0.45
C ALA A 277 19.55 -21.03 -0.08
N GLN A 278 19.11 -20.81 1.17
CA GLN A 278 18.64 -19.52 1.68
C GLN A 278 19.74 -18.76 2.44
N PHE A 279 20.88 -19.42 2.67
CA PHE A 279 22.05 -18.79 3.28
C PHE A 279 22.95 -18.16 2.23
N THR A 280 23.37 -16.94 2.52
CA THR A 280 24.41 -16.22 1.78
C THR A 280 25.46 -15.73 2.77
N GLY A 281 26.71 -15.58 2.36
CA GLY A 281 27.72 -15.08 3.30
C GLY A 281 29.16 -15.42 2.96
N SER A 282 30.01 -15.16 3.95
CA SER A 282 31.45 -15.38 3.94
C SER A 282 31.85 -16.40 5.02
N SER A 283 33.15 -16.55 5.27
CA SER A 283 33.67 -17.41 6.35
C SER A 283 33.31 -16.93 7.76
N ASP A 284 33.01 -15.64 7.92
CA ASP A 284 32.84 -15.02 9.25
C ASP A 284 31.42 -14.48 9.50
N THR A 285 30.64 -14.32 8.44
CA THR A 285 29.25 -13.85 8.50
C THR A 285 28.38 -14.69 7.59
N SER A 286 27.16 -14.98 8.03
CA SER A 286 26.14 -15.58 7.18
C SER A 286 24.80 -14.89 7.39
N THR A 287 24.01 -14.83 6.33
CA THR A 287 22.70 -14.22 6.32
C THR A 287 21.70 -15.23 5.78
N LEU A 288 20.71 -15.59 6.60
CA LEU A 288 19.52 -16.30 6.16
C LEU A 288 18.55 -15.29 5.57
N SER A 289 18.01 -15.55 4.38
CA SER A 289 16.94 -14.71 3.81
C SER A 289 15.75 -15.56 3.39
N ILE A 290 14.60 -15.30 4.00
CA ILE A 290 13.33 -15.98 3.71
C ILE A 290 12.38 -14.97 3.05
N PRO A 291 12.07 -15.11 1.75
CA PRO A 291 11.10 -14.24 1.10
C PRO A 291 9.69 -14.52 1.63
N LEU A 292 8.92 -13.45 1.78
CA LEU A 292 7.52 -13.47 2.19
C LEU A 292 6.65 -12.98 1.05
N ASN A 293 5.42 -13.50 0.98
CA ASN A 293 4.43 -13.05 0.02
C ASN A 293 3.64 -11.89 0.61
N ALA A 294 3.38 -10.85 -0.19
CA ALA A 294 2.47 -9.79 0.20
C ALA A 294 1.00 -10.28 0.17
N GLY A 295 0.17 -9.58 0.92
CA GLY A 295 -1.28 -9.77 0.97
C GLY A 295 -1.77 -10.50 2.22
N LEU A 296 -3.03 -10.24 2.58
CA LEU A 296 -3.78 -11.03 3.55
C LEU A 296 -4.96 -11.75 2.87
N PRO A 297 -4.75 -12.89 2.18
CA PRO A 297 -5.77 -13.53 1.33
C PRO A 297 -7.11 -13.77 2.02
N ARG A 298 -7.07 -14.23 3.28
CA ARG A 298 -8.27 -14.51 4.11
C ARG A 298 -9.16 -13.28 4.33
N TRP A 299 -8.58 -12.08 4.27
CA TRP A 299 -9.23 -10.82 4.60
C TRP A 299 -9.54 -9.96 3.37
N HIS A 300 -9.27 -10.45 2.15
CA HIS A 300 -9.62 -9.72 0.92
C HIS A 300 -11.15 -9.53 0.77
N GLU A 301 -11.94 -10.46 1.29
CA GLU A 301 -13.41 -10.44 1.20
C GLU A 301 -14.11 -10.39 2.55
N ARG A 302 -13.35 -10.25 3.64
CA ARG A 302 -13.87 -10.29 5.01
C ARG A 302 -13.47 -9.02 5.71
N VAL A 303 -14.38 -8.47 6.49
CA VAL A 303 -14.12 -7.31 7.34
C VAL A 303 -14.46 -7.69 8.77
N MET A 304 -13.58 -7.37 9.71
CA MET A 304 -13.81 -7.53 11.14
C MET A 304 -14.08 -6.15 11.75
N PRO A 305 -15.03 -6.00 12.69
CA PRO A 305 -15.21 -4.71 13.37
C PRO A 305 -13.94 -4.34 14.14
N LEU A 306 -13.49 -3.09 14.05
CA LEU A 306 -12.26 -2.67 14.75
C LEU A 306 -12.47 -2.75 16.27
N ALA A 307 -13.56 -2.20 16.79
CA ALA A 307 -13.99 -2.40 18.17
C ALA A 307 -15.01 -3.56 18.23
N PRO A 308 -14.89 -4.54 19.13
CA PRO A 308 -13.98 -4.63 20.29
C PRO A 308 -12.66 -5.38 20.00
N THR A 309 -12.34 -5.65 18.74
CA THR A 309 -11.19 -6.47 18.34
C THR A 309 -9.86 -5.86 18.76
N ASP A 310 -9.72 -4.55 18.62
CA ASP A 310 -8.53 -3.79 19.00
C ASP A 310 -8.27 -3.83 20.51
N ALA A 311 -9.32 -3.67 21.33
CA ALA A 311 -9.23 -3.80 22.78
C ALA A 311 -8.80 -5.21 23.20
N ARG A 312 -9.40 -6.25 22.60
CA ARG A 312 -9.02 -7.64 22.88
C ARG A 312 -7.60 -7.95 22.46
N LEU A 313 -7.15 -7.42 21.32
CA LEU A 313 -5.77 -7.56 20.86
C LEU A 313 -4.81 -6.91 21.86
N GLN A 314 -5.08 -5.67 22.30
CA GLN A 314 -4.27 -4.98 23.30
C GLN A 314 -4.24 -5.74 24.63
N ASP A 315 -5.39 -6.15 25.15
CA ASP A 315 -5.47 -6.92 26.39
C ASP A 315 -4.68 -8.22 26.29
N THR A 316 -4.74 -8.92 25.16
CA THR A 316 -3.97 -10.14 24.92
C THR A 316 -2.47 -9.87 24.87
N LEU A 317 -2.04 -8.79 24.18
CA LEU A 317 -0.64 -8.39 24.13
C LEU A 317 -0.10 -8.00 25.51
N VAL A 318 -0.89 -7.29 26.31
CA VAL A 318 -0.53 -6.91 27.68
C VAL A 318 -0.48 -8.14 28.60
N GLN A 319 -1.41 -9.08 28.46
CA GLN A 319 -1.37 -10.37 29.18
C GLN A 319 -0.13 -11.20 28.85
N LEU A 320 0.33 -11.12 27.60
CA LEU A 320 1.60 -11.70 27.16
C LEU A 320 2.82 -10.90 27.63
N GLY A 321 2.66 -9.84 28.44
CA GLY A 321 3.76 -9.03 28.96
C GLY A 321 4.32 -7.99 28.00
N ALA A 322 3.67 -7.77 26.85
CA ALA A 322 4.14 -6.82 25.85
C ALA A 322 3.74 -5.38 26.22
N VAL A 323 4.61 -4.44 25.87
CA VAL A 323 4.32 -3.00 25.95
C VAL A 323 3.85 -2.54 24.58
N THR A 324 2.62 -2.05 24.52
CA THR A 324 2.01 -1.55 23.28
C THR A 324 1.89 -0.04 23.32
N THR A 325 2.33 0.64 22.26
CA THR A 325 2.15 2.09 22.08
C THR A 325 1.44 2.35 20.77
N LEU A 326 0.34 3.09 20.82
CA LEU A 326 -0.37 3.52 19.61
C LEU A 326 0.49 4.54 18.88
N SER A 327 0.85 4.23 17.64
CA SER A 327 1.73 5.07 16.83
C SER A 327 0.98 5.84 15.75
N HIS A 328 -0.07 5.24 15.20
CA HIS A 328 -0.91 5.85 14.18
C HIS A 328 -2.33 5.28 14.28
N GLU A 329 -3.30 6.14 14.02
CA GLU A 329 -4.70 5.76 13.88
C GLU A 329 -5.24 6.43 12.64
N SER A 330 -5.90 5.64 11.79
CA SER A 330 -6.61 6.12 10.62
C SER A 330 -8.07 5.74 10.78
N THR A 331 -8.95 6.73 10.72
CA THR A 331 -10.41 6.52 10.73
C THR A 331 -11.07 7.07 9.46
N PRO A 332 -10.78 6.51 8.27
CA PRO A 332 -11.59 6.73 7.08
C PRO A 332 -13.08 6.38 7.31
N SER A 333 -13.96 6.90 6.45
CA SER A 333 -15.41 6.84 6.63
C SER A 333 -16.06 5.45 6.62
N THR A 334 -15.37 4.36 6.25
CA THR A 334 -15.94 2.99 6.37
C THR A 334 -14.97 1.93 6.88
N TRP A 335 -13.72 2.26 7.11
CA TRP A 335 -12.74 1.33 7.67
C TRP A 335 -11.81 2.12 8.55
N GLN A 336 -11.24 1.43 9.51
CA GLN A 336 -10.31 2.00 10.46
C GLN A 336 -9.06 1.15 10.46
N SER A 337 -7.93 1.79 10.72
CA SER A 337 -6.75 1.08 11.15
C SER A 337 -6.12 1.71 12.36
N LYS A 338 -5.52 0.85 13.16
CA LYS A 338 -4.68 1.24 14.28
C LYS A 338 -3.35 0.53 14.14
N THR A 339 -2.28 1.32 14.23
CA THR A 339 -0.92 0.84 14.16
C THR A 339 -0.28 0.95 15.53
N TRP A 340 0.19 -0.17 16.07
CA TRP A 340 0.89 -0.21 17.34
C TRP A 340 2.35 -0.59 17.15
N GLN A 341 3.22 0.11 17.87
CA GLN A 341 4.54 -0.40 18.17
C GLN A 341 4.45 -1.26 19.41
N VAL A 342 4.97 -2.48 19.31
CA VAL A 342 4.92 -3.48 20.36
C VAL A 342 6.33 -3.90 20.68
N THR A 343 6.67 -3.89 21.97
CA THR A 343 7.95 -4.41 22.46
C THR A 343 7.72 -5.48 23.53
N HIS A 344 8.56 -6.50 23.55
CA HIS A 344 8.54 -7.53 24.58
C HIS A 344 9.98 -7.90 24.96
N PRO A 345 10.37 -7.87 26.24
CA PRO A 345 11.77 -7.98 26.64
C PRO A 345 12.37 -9.39 26.52
N GLY A 346 11.56 -10.44 26.47
CA GLY A 346 12.05 -11.83 26.38
C GLY A 346 10.93 -12.84 26.22
N MET A 347 10.48 -13.07 24.99
CA MET A 347 9.45 -14.04 24.62
C MET A 347 10.08 -15.37 24.23
N ASN A 348 9.53 -16.48 24.69
CA ASN A 348 9.98 -17.82 24.29
C ASN A 348 9.28 -18.30 23.00
N VAL A 349 9.76 -19.42 22.44
CA VAL A 349 9.23 -20.02 21.20
C VAL A 349 7.75 -20.40 21.31
N THR A 350 7.28 -20.82 22.49
CA THR A 350 5.86 -21.15 22.71
C THR A 350 4.98 -19.92 22.67
N GLU A 351 5.40 -18.84 23.34
CA GLU A 351 4.70 -17.55 23.33
C GLU A 351 4.71 -16.91 21.93
N LEU A 352 5.82 -17.02 21.19
CA LEU A 352 5.90 -16.62 19.79
C LEU A 352 4.89 -17.38 18.91
N SER A 353 4.72 -18.69 19.15
CA SER A 353 3.72 -19.51 18.46
C SER A 353 2.28 -19.12 18.81
N GLN A 354 2.01 -18.79 20.09
CA GLN A 354 0.72 -18.25 20.52
C GLN A 354 0.42 -16.91 19.83
N LEU A 355 1.42 -16.03 19.75
CA LEU A 355 1.30 -14.74 19.07
C LEU A 355 1.05 -14.91 17.56
N ALA A 356 1.77 -15.84 16.91
CA ALA A 356 1.53 -16.18 15.51
C ALA A 356 0.10 -16.68 15.28
N SER A 357 -0.40 -17.54 16.18
CA SER A 357 -1.76 -18.10 16.11
C SER A 357 -2.83 -17.01 16.30
N LEU A 358 -2.59 -16.07 17.22
CA LEU A 358 -3.45 -14.90 17.41
C LEU A 358 -3.51 -14.07 16.12
N PHE A 359 -2.38 -13.86 15.45
CA PHE A 359 -2.30 -13.06 14.23
C PHE A 359 -2.99 -13.70 13.02
N ASP A 360 -3.10 -15.04 12.94
CA ASP A 360 -3.85 -15.71 11.86
C ASP A 360 -5.35 -15.37 11.91
N ALA A 361 -5.88 -15.21 13.12
CA ALA A 361 -7.29 -14.95 13.35
C ALA A 361 -7.69 -13.49 13.09
N LEU A 362 -6.75 -12.59 12.78
CA LEU A 362 -6.98 -11.16 12.71
C LEU A 362 -6.48 -10.56 11.38
N PRO A 363 -7.11 -9.49 10.87
CA PRO A 363 -6.63 -8.72 9.73
C PRO A 363 -5.45 -7.82 10.15
N LEU A 364 -4.31 -8.45 10.47
CA LEU A 364 -3.10 -7.78 10.93
C LEU A 364 -2.00 -7.81 9.87
N SER A 365 -1.45 -6.64 9.57
CA SER A 365 -0.18 -6.53 8.85
C SER A 365 0.98 -6.21 9.78
N MET A 366 2.20 -6.46 9.30
CA MET A 366 3.43 -6.14 10.01
C MET A 366 4.43 -5.48 9.06
N ASP A 367 4.80 -4.24 9.36
CA ASP A 367 5.68 -3.43 8.52
C ASP A 367 7.15 -3.51 8.99
N ALA A 368 7.35 -3.86 10.25
CA ALA A 368 8.67 -4.00 10.86
C ALA A 368 8.64 -5.10 11.91
N LEU A 369 9.71 -5.89 11.95
CA LEU A 369 9.99 -6.87 12.99
C LEU A 369 11.48 -6.85 13.28
N THR A 370 11.82 -6.96 14.56
CA THR A 370 13.17 -7.22 15.04
C THR A 370 13.08 -8.17 16.22
N LEU A 371 13.70 -9.34 16.10
CA LEU A 371 13.97 -10.27 17.20
C LEU A 371 15.46 -10.22 17.50
N THR A 372 15.81 -9.99 18.76
CA THR A 372 17.18 -10.09 19.26
C THR A 372 17.27 -11.21 20.29
N PRO A 373 18.23 -12.14 20.17
CA PRO A 373 18.36 -13.23 21.11
C PRO A 373 18.81 -12.68 22.46
N VAL A 374 18.08 -13.03 23.52
CA VAL A 374 18.44 -12.67 24.90
C VAL A 374 19.22 -13.82 25.53
N ASN A 375 18.75 -15.05 25.30
CA ASN A 375 19.45 -16.29 25.59
C ASN A 375 19.03 -17.35 24.55
N LEU A 376 19.37 -18.63 24.76
CA LEU A 376 19.12 -19.71 23.81
C LEU A 376 17.63 -19.88 23.43
N ASP A 377 16.72 -19.63 24.38
CA ASP A 377 15.30 -19.97 24.23
C ASP A 377 14.39 -18.74 24.25
N THR A 378 14.93 -17.54 24.46
CA THR A 378 14.16 -16.29 24.59
C THR A 378 14.69 -15.18 23.68
N TRP A 379 13.75 -14.44 23.13
CA TRP A 379 13.98 -13.36 22.18
C TRP A 379 13.33 -12.09 22.66
N SER A 380 14.06 -10.98 22.64
CA SER A 380 13.46 -9.66 22.77
C SER A 380 12.84 -9.29 21.42
N LEU A 381 11.60 -8.81 21.45
CA LEU A 381 10.82 -8.46 20.26
C LEU A 381 10.59 -6.96 20.22
N SER A 382 10.67 -6.42 19.01
CA SER A 382 10.16 -5.11 18.65
C SER A 382 9.50 -5.21 17.28
N PHE A 383 8.23 -4.84 17.17
CA PHE A 383 7.52 -4.88 15.89
C PHE A 383 6.44 -3.82 15.77
N SER A 384 6.09 -3.50 14.51
CA SER A 384 4.99 -2.61 14.17
C SER A 384 3.89 -3.42 13.52
N ILE A 385 2.70 -3.47 14.13
CA ILE A 385 1.52 -4.10 13.56
C ILE A 385 0.43 -3.09 13.25
N THR A 386 -0.28 -3.29 12.14
CA THR A 386 -1.47 -2.52 11.79
C THR A 386 -2.68 -3.45 11.74
N LEU A 387 -3.69 -3.19 12.56
CA LEU A 387 -4.99 -3.88 12.49
C LEU A 387 -5.91 -3.09 11.55
N TYR A 388 -6.57 -3.79 10.64
CA TYR A 388 -7.56 -3.22 9.75
C TYR A 388 -8.96 -3.69 10.17
N GLY A 389 -9.90 -2.78 10.34
CA GLY A 389 -11.27 -3.13 10.70
C GLY A 389 -12.32 -2.28 10.00
N GLY A 390 -13.54 -2.78 9.94
CA GLY A 390 -14.73 -2.01 9.58
C GLY A 390 -15.18 -1.14 10.74
N LEU A 391 -15.90 -0.07 10.39
CA LEU A 391 -16.65 0.77 11.33
C LEU A 391 -17.85 0.02 11.93
#